data_AF-A0AA42BQ69-F1
#
_entry.id   AF-A0AA42BQ69-F1
#
_cell.length_a   1.000
_cell.length_b   1.000
_cell.length_c   1.000
_cell.angle_alpha   90.00
_cell.angle_beta   90.00
_cell.angle_gamma   90.00
#
_symmetry.space_group_name_H-M   'P 1'
#
loop_
_entity.id
_entity.type
_entity.pdbx_description
1 polymer ?
#
loop_
_entity_poly.entity_id
_entity_poly.type
_entity_poly.pdbx_seq_one_letter_code
_entity_poly.pdbx_strand_id
1 'polypeptide(L)'
;MDQHEKDYDRGETPRNSITEEHLTDILEQSLEIENEMMRTYLITAERIHDDGELKDRLQNFAEGNAKRTRQLKDEIERLKEDS
;
A
#
# COMPACT_ATOMS: atom_id res chain seq x y z
N MET A 1 53.69 -16.58 -1.26
CA MET A 1 53.43 -15.26 -0.66
C MET A 1 53.12 -14.35 -1.83
N ASP A 2 51.93 -13.79 -2.02
CA ASP A 2 50.84 -13.54 -1.09
C ASP A 2 49.52 -13.43 -1.87
N GLN A 3 48.49 -14.13 -1.38
CA GLN A 3 47.07 -13.77 -1.32
C GLN A 3 46.45 -13.05 -2.55
N HIS A 4 45.68 -13.74 -3.40
CA HIS A 4 44.21 -13.88 -3.30
C HIS A 4 43.50 -12.79 -2.47
N GLU A 5 42.37 -12.33 -3.00
CA GLU A 5 41.27 -11.73 -2.23
C GLU A 5 41.39 -10.23 -1.96
N LYS A 6 40.93 -9.43 -2.95
CA LYS A 6 40.01 -8.32 -2.66
C LYS A 6 39.00 -8.22 -3.80
N ASP A 7 38.15 -9.24 -3.87
CA ASP A 7 36.81 -9.05 -4.40
C ASP A 7 36.12 -8.09 -3.42
N TYR A 8 36.23 -6.79 -3.70
CA TYR A 8 35.37 -5.82 -3.06
C TYR A 8 33.95 -6.17 -3.52
N ASP A 9 33.28 -6.91 -2.66
CA ASP A 9 31.84 -7.05 -2.54
C ASP A 9 31.23 -5.65 -2.42
N ARG A 10 31.22 -4.91 -3.53
CA ARG A 10 30.41 -3.72 -3.68
C ARG A 10 29.03 -4.29 -3.97
N GLY A 11 28.24 -4.41 -2.91
CA GLY A 11 26.81 -4.67 -2.96
C GLY A 11 26.12 -3.60 -3.81
N GLU A 12 26.25 -3.73 -5.12
CA GLU A 12 25.40 -3.06 -6.07
C GLU A 12 24.05 -3.76 -5.95
N THR A 13 23.22 -3.26 -5.03
CA THR A 13 21.78 -3.43 -5.12
C THR A 13 21.42 -3.18 -6.58
N PRO A 14 20.81 -4.16 -7.28
CA PRO A 14 20.55 -4.02 -8.70
C PRO A 14 19.89 -2.67 -8.94
N ARG A 15 20.27 -1.95 -9.99
CA ARG A 15 19.70 -0.63 -10.36
C ARG A 15 18.15 -0.57 -10.46
N ASN A 16 17.48 -1.69 -10.21
CA ASN A 16 16.05 -1.90 -10.27
C ASN A 16 15.44 -2.44 -8.95
N SER A 17 16.19 -2.44 -7.83
CA SER A 17 15.65 -2.83 -6.52
C SER A 17 15.01 -1.63 -5.81
N ILE A 18 13.73 -1.76 -5.49
CA ILE A 18 13.04 -0.84 -4.58
C ILE A 18 13.67 -1.00 -3.18
N THR A 19 14.10 0.10 -2.56
CA THR A 19 14.57 0.08 -1.16
C THR A 19 13.37 -0.10 -0.22
N GLU A 20 13.59 -0.66 0.98
CA GLU A 20 12.51 -0.84 1.96
C GLU A 20 11.84 0.49 2.35
N GLU A 21 12.61 1.57 2.46
CA GLU A 21 12.09 2.93 2.66
C GLU A 21 11.17 3.35 1.50
N HIS A 22 11.61 3.17 0.25
CA HIS A 22 10.79 3.54 -0.90
C HIS A 22 9.55 2.66 -1.06
N LEU A 23 9.64 1.37 -0.70
CA LEU A 23 8.48 0.48 -0.65
C LEU A 23 7.48 0.95 0.41
N THR A 24 7.96 1.32 1.60
CA THR A 24 7.13 1.83 2.69
C THR A 24 6.38 3.09 2.26
N ASP A 25 7.07 4.04 1.62
CA ASP A 25 6.46 5.26 1.07
C ASP A 25 5.34 4.96 0.07
N ILE A 26 5.55 3.99 -0.84
CA ILE A 26 4.54 3.58 -1.83
C ILE A 26 3.30 2.98 -1.13
N LEU A 27 3.50 2.17 -0.09
CA LEU A 27 2.42 1.54 0.65
C LEU A 27 1.64 2.55 1.49
N GLU A 28 2.32 3.52 2.11
CA GLU A 28 1.69 4.63 2.84
C GLU A 28 0.85 5.52 1.91
N GLN A 29 1.37 5.86 0.72
CA GLN A 29 0.59 6.58 -0.30
C GLN A 29 -0.64 5.79 -0.75
N SER A 30 -0.48 4.48 -0.97
CA SER A 30 -1.59 3.60 -1.33
C SER A 30 -2.66 3.55 -0.22
N LEU A 31 -2.24 3.55 1.05
CA LEU A 31 -3.14 3.60 2.20
C LEU A 31 -3.95 4.90 2.23
N GLU A 32 -3.36 6.05 1.90
CA GLU A 32 -4.07 7.32 1.80
C GLU A 32 -5.14 7.29 0.69
N ILE A 33 -4.77 6.80 -0.50
CA ILE A 33 -5.69 6.66 -1.64
C ILE A 33 -6.88 5.75 -1.29
N GLU A 34 -6.62 4.60 -0.67
CA GLU A 34 -7.69 3.67 -0.25
C GLU A 34 -8.67 4.33 0.73
N ASN A 35 -8.17 5.14 1.67
CA ASN A 35 -9.02 5.88 2.60
C ASN A 35 -9.85 6.98 1.91
N GLU A 36 -9.27 7.68 0.94
CA GLU A 36 -9.98 8.70 0.16
C GLU A 36 -11.08 8.07 -0.70
N MET A 37 -10.78 6.97 -1.39
CA MET A 37 -11.76 6.22 -2.17
C MET A 37 -12.91 5.72 -1.30
N MET A 38 -12.61 5.15 -0.13
CA MET A 38 -13.62 4.69 0.82
C MET A 38 -14.57 5.82 1.22
N ARG A 39 -14.02 6.98 1.63
CA ARG A 39 -14.83 8.16 2.00
C ARG A 39 -15.67 8.65 0.83
N THR A 40 -15.09 8.68 -0.37
CA THR A 40 -15.76 9.12 -1.60
C THR A 40 -16.96 8.23 -1.92
N TYR A 41 -16.81 6.92 -1.82
CA TYR A 41 -17.90 5.99 -2.09
C TYR A 41 -19.00 6.08 -1.04
N LEU A 42 -18.68 6.21 0.25
CA LEU A 42 -19.68 6.40 1.30
C LEU A 42 -20.49 7.69 1.11
N ILE A 43 -19.81 8.82 0.89
CA ILE A 43 -20.48 10.11 0.67
C ILE A 43 -21.34 10.07 -0.59
N THR A 44 -20.85 9.43 -1.66
CA THR A 44 -21.62 9.30 -2.91
C THR A 44 -22.84 8.40 -2.72
N ALA A 45 -22.70 7.28 -2.00
CA ALA A 45 -23.80 6.37 -1.70
C ALA A 45 -24.92 7.04 -0.88
N GLU A 46 -24.58 7.94 0.04
CA GLU A 46 -25.55 8.72 0.82
C GLU A 46 -26.35 9.71 -0.03
N ARG A 47 -25.77 10.19 -1.13
CA ARG A 47 -26.40 11.17 -2.05
C ARG A 47 -27.27 10.53 -3.12
N ILE A 48 -27.21 9.20 -3.29
CA ILE A 48 -28.03 8.48 -4.26
C ILE A 48 -29.36 8.11 -3.60
N HIS A 49 -30.44 8.64 -4.15
CA HIS A 49 -31.81 8.41 -3.65
C HIS A 49 -32.61 7.47 -4.56
N ASP A 50 -32.35 7.47 -5.86
CA ASP A 50 -33.19 6.81 -6.87
C ASP A 50 -32.59 5.51 -7.44
N ASP A 51 -31.39 5.11 -6.98
CA ASP A 51 -30.70 3.90 -7.46
C ASP A 51 -30.12 3.11 -6.27
N GLY A 52 -30.95 2.25 -5.68
CA GLY A 52 -30.56 1.40 -4.56
C GLY A 52 -29.45 0.40 -4.91
N GLU A 53 -29.42 -0.10 -6.15
CA GLU A 53 -28.40 -1.06 -6.58
C GLU A 53 -27.02 -0.39 -6.68
N LEU A 54 -26.95 0.84 -7.23
CA LEU A 54 -25.71 1.60 -7.25
C LEU A 54 -25.25 1.98 -5.84
N LYS A 55 -26.18 2.35 -4.95
CA LYS A 55 -25.87 2.61 -3.55
C LYS A 55 -25.22 1.40 -2.88
N ASP A 56 -25.79 0.22 -3.04
CA ASP A 56 -25.25 -1.02 -2.47
C ASP A 56 -23.87 -1.35 -3.06
N ARG A 57 -23.67 -1.16 -4.38
CA ARG A 57 -22.36 -1.33 -5.01
C ARG A 57 -21.30 -0.38 -4.45
N LEU A 58 -21.64 0.89 -4.21
CA LEU A 58 -20.71 1.87 -3.63
C LEU A 58 -20.36 1.51 -2.17
N GLN A 59 -21.32 1.04 -1.39
CA GLN A 59 -21.06 0.53 -0.04
C GLN A 59 -20.12 -0.68 -0.07
N ASN A 60 -20.35 -1.63 -0.97
CA ASN A 60 -19.46 -2.78 -1.17
C ASN A 60 -18.04 -2.37 -1.57
N PHE A 61 -17.88 -1.34 -2.41
CA PHE A 61 -16.56 -0.80 -2.73
C PHE A 61 -15.87 -0.22 -1.50
N ALA A 62 -16.58 0.59 -0.70
CA ALA A 62 -16.05 1.17 0.53
C ALA A 62 -15.62 0.10 1.55
N GLU A 63 -16.41 -0.97 1.71
CA GLU A 63 -16.04 -2.13 2.55
C GLU A 63 -14.78 -2.83 2.01
N GLY A 64 -14.67 -2.96 0.69
CA GLY A 64 -13.46 -3.46 0.03
C GLY A 64 -12.23 -2.60 0.31
N ASN A 65 -12.36 -1.27 0.23
CA ASN A 65 -11.29 -0.34 0.62
C ASN A 65 -10.91 -0.54 2.10
N ALA A 66 -11.89 -0.64 3.01
CA ALA A 66 -11.63 -0.82 4.44
C ALA A 66 -10.82 -2.10 4.73
N LYS A 67 -11.12 -3.20 4.02
CA LYS A 67 -10.37 -4.45 4.12
C LYS A 67 -8.93 -4.28 3.64
N ARG A 68 -8.71 -3.64 2.48
CA ARG A 68 -7.36 -3.41 1.93
C ARG A 68 -6.56 -2.45 2.79
N THR A 69 -7.18 -1.39 3.32
CA THR A 69 -6.57 -0.48 4.29
C THR A 69 -6.04 -1.25 5.51
N ARG A 70 -6.79 -2.22 6.05
CA ARG A 70 -6.29 -3.03 7.17
C ARG A 70 -5.07 -3.86 6.77
N GLN A 71 -5.14 -4.54 5.62
CA GLN A 71 -4.03 -5.33 5.11
C GLN A 71 -2.77 -4.51 4.83
N LEU A 72 -2.92 -3.29 4.30
CA LEU A 72 -1.81 -2.35 4.07
C LEU A 72 -1.18 -1.90 5.38
N LYS A 73 -1.99 -1.58 6.40
CA LYS A 73 -1.48 -1.20 7.73
C LYS A 73 -0.66 -2.34 8.34
N ASP A 74 -1.19 -3.56 8.30
CA ASP A 74 -0.50 -4.74 8.83
C ASP A 74 0.86 -4.95 8.11
N GLU A 75 0.94 -4.67 6.81
CA GLU A 75 2.19 -4.79 6.04
C GLU A 75 3.18 -3.67 6.35
N ILE A 76 2.72 -2.42 6.45
CA ILE A 76 3.56 -1.27 6.82
C ILE A 76 4.13 -1.48 8.23
N GLU A 77 3.33 -1.99 9.17
CA GLU A 77 3.79 -2.31 10.52
C GLU A 77 4.89 -3.38 10.49
N ARG A 78 4.72 -4.46 9.72
CA ARG A 78 5.76 -5.49 9.54
C ARG A 78 7.07 -4.91 9.00
N LEU A 79 7.01 -4.12 7.94
CA LEU A 79 8.21 -3.51 7.35
C LEU A 79 8.94 -2.58 8.32
N LYS A 80 8.22 -1.89 9.20
CA LYS A 80 8.79 -1.00 10.23
C LYS A 80 9.38 -1.76 11.43
N GLU A 81 8.86 -2.95 11.74
CA GLU A 81 9.41 -3.80 12.81
C GLU A 81 10.70 -4.52 12.37
N ASP A 82 10.83 -4.79 11.06
CA ASP A 82 11.98 -5.48 10.47
C ASP A 82 13.16 -4.53 10.10
N SER A 83 12.95 -3.20 10.17
CA SER A 83 13.94 -2.14 9.88
C SER A 83 14.78 -1.73 11.10
#